data_AF-A0A6A1TLB3-F1
#
_entry.id   AF-A0A6A1TLB3-F1
#
_cell.length_a   1.000
_cell.length_b   1.000
_cell.length_c   1.000
_cell.angle_alpha   90.00
_cell.angle_beta   90.00
_cell.angle_gamma   90.00
#
_symmetry.space_group_name_H-M   'P 1'
#
loop_
_entity.id
_entity.type
_entity.pdbx_description
1 polymer ?
#
loop_
_entity_poly.entity_id
_entity_poly.type
_entity_poly.pdbx_seq_one_letter_code
_entity_poly.pdbx_strand_id
1 'polypeptide(L)'
;MAGKASKTSVNIAKASAGNVGAGPVLLSGGNPQIAKGYGDAPVQAYIAAMPGWKSDVGRRLDALVTSTVPNVYKGVKWNSPLYGIEGDGWFLGVHCFAKYIKLAFFRGASLSPIPPGTSKTPQTRYVHIHEGDELDEAQLADWVKQASQLPGERM
;
A
#
# COMPACT_ATOMS: atom_id res chain seq x y z
N MET A 1 44.16 -39.83 -11.64
CA MET A 1 43.59 -38.62 -11.01
C MET A 1 42.55 -38.04 -11.97
N ALA A 2 41.29 -38.43 -11.79
CA ALA A 2 40.19 -38.07 -12.66
C ALA A 2 39.57 -36.74 -12.19
N GLY A 3 39.57 -35.72 -13.04
CA GLY A 3 38.84 -34.47 -12.82
C GLY A 3 37.68 -34.35 -13.81
N LYS A 4 36.49 -34.82 -13.42
CA LYS A 4 35.25 -34.56 -14.17
C LYS A 4 34.85 -33.10 -13.96
N ALA A 5 34.97 -32.27 -15.00
CA ALA A 5 34.34 -30.96 -15.03
C ALA A 5 32.83 -31.12 -15.26
N SER A 6 32.03 -30.84 -14.23
CA SER A 6 30.58 -30.83 -14.31
C SER A 6 30.10 -29.57 -15.03
N LYS A 7 29.52 -29.71 -16.22
CA LYS A 7 28.83 -28.63 -16.93
C LYS A 7 27.40 -28.54 -16.41
N THR A 8 27.13 -27.59 -15.50
CA THR A 8 25.76 -27.27 -15.10
C THR A 8 25.22 -26.18 -16.03
N SER A 9 24.38 -26.59 -16.98
CA SER A 9 23.59 -25.71 -17.84
C SER A 9 22.50 -25.06 -17.00
N VAL A 10 22.65 -23.78 -16.63
CA VAL A 10 21.59 -23.02 -15.99
C VAL A 10 20.62 -22.56 -17.06
N ASN A 11 19.43 -23.18 -17.11
CA ASN A 11 18.30 -22.69 -17.88
C ASN A 11 17.84 -21.35 -17.28
N ILE A 12 18.23 -20.23 -17.89
CA ILE A 12 17.67 -18.93 -17.57
C ILE A 12 16.26 -18.90 -18.17
N ALA A 13 15.26 -19.15 -17.33
CA ALA A 13 13.87 -18.98 -17.71
C ALA A 13 13.65 -17.53 -18.15
N LYS A 14 13.27 -17.36 -19.42
CA LYS A 14 12.92 -16.08 -20.02
C LYS A 14 11.73 -15.50 -19.27
N ALA A 15 11.94 -14.43 -18.50
CA ALA A 15 10.86 -13.66 -17.93
C ALA A 15 9.95 -13.20 -19.08
N SER A 16 8.69 -13.61 -19.05
CA SER A 16 7.69 -13.17 -20.02
C SER A 16 7.56 -11.66 -19.93
N ALA A 17 8.06 -10.97 -20.96
CA ALA A 17 7.81 -9.56 -21.18
C ALA A 17 6.29 -9.37 -21.37
N GLY A 18 5.61 -8.99 -20.29
CA GLY A 18 4.22 -8.56 -20.34
C GLY A 18 4.08 -7.37 -21.28
N ASN A 19 3.04 -7.41 -22.10
CA ASN A 19 2.67 -6.45 -23.12
C ASN A 19 2.83 -4.98 -22.64
N VAL A 20 3.84 -4.26 -23.15
CA VAL A 20 4.21 -2.89 -22.76
C VAL A 20 3.26 -1.82 -23.36
N GLY A 21 2.08 -2.22 -23.85
CA GLY A 21 1.16 -1.34 -24.59
C GLY A 21 -0.20 -1.08 -23.94
N ALA A 22 -0.60 -1.83 -22.90
CA ALA A 22 -1.87 -1.62 -22.22
C ALA A 22 -1.62 -0.85 -20.91
N GLY A 23 -2.39 0.22 -20.68
CA GLY A 23 -2.41 0.92 -19.40
C GLY A 23 -2.71 -0.03 -18.22
N PRO A 24 -2.57 0.45 -16.98
CA PRO A 24 -2.76 -0.38 -15.79
C PRO A 24 -4.11 -1.08 -15.81
N VAL A 25 -4.14 -2.40 -15.51
CA VAL A 25 -5.40 -3.14 -15.37
C VAL A 25 -6.09 -2.70 -14.09
N LEU A 26 -7.36 -2.30 -14.19
CA LEU A 26 -8.17 -1.88 -13.05
C LEU A 26 -9.30 -2.90 -12.81
N LEU A 27 -9.54 -3.20 -11.54
CA LEU A 27 -10.71 -3.96 -11.11
C LEU A 27 -11.98 -3.11 -11.21
N SER A 28 -13.13 -3.77 -11.15
CA SER A 28 -14.42 -3.10 -10.95
C SER A 28 -14.34 -2.13 -9.76
N GLY A 29 -14.74 -0.88 -9.99
CA GLY A 29 -14.61 0.19 -8.99
C GLY A 29 -13.32 1.01 -9.09
N GLY A 30 -12.43 0.72 -10.04
CA GLY A 30 -11.27 1.57 -10.37
C GLY A 30 -10.02 1.29 -9.53
N ASN A 31 -9.99 0.19 -8.77
CA ASN A 31 -8.82 -0.21 -7.99
C ASN A 31 -7.76 -0.88 -8.88
N PRO A 32 -6.48 -0.45 -8.84
CA PRO A 32 -5.41 -1.13 -9.56
C PRO A 32 -5.34 -2.63 -9.25
N GLN A 33 -5.20 -3.46 -10.28
CA GLN A 33 -4.97 -4.88 -10.14
C GLN A 33 -3.47 -5.14 -10.02
N ILE A 34 -2.98 -5.29 -8.79
CA ILE A 34 -1.57 -5.53 -8.49
C ILE A 34 -1.46 -6.82 -7.69
N ALA A 35 -0.62 -7.72 -8.18
CA ALA A 35 -0.35 -9.00 -7.53
C ALA A 35 0.21 -8.78 -6.12
N LYS A 36 -0.01 -9.78 -5.25
CA LYS A 36 0.54 -9.76 -3.90
C LYS A 36 2.08 -9.65 -3.97
N GLY A 37 2.63 -8.73 -3.20
CA GLY A 37 4.08 -8.52 -3.10
C GLY A 37 4.42 -7.75 -1.83
N TYR A 38 5.68 -7.83 -1.41
CA TYR A 38 6.20 -7.11 -0.25
C TYR A 38 7.31 -6.16 -0.66
N GLY A 39 7.55 -5.14 0.16
CA GLY A 39 8.50 -4.07 -0.11
C GLY A 39 7.90 -2.92 -0.92
N ASP A 40 8.76 -1.99 -1.30
CA ASP A 40 8.38 -0.73 -1.94
C ASP A 40 7.91 -0.90 -3.39
N ALA A 41 8.59 -1.75 -4.17
CA ALA A 41 8.29 -1.96 -5.59
C ALA A 41 6.80 -2.26 -5.92
N PRO A 42 6.10 -3.20 -5.24
CA PRO A 42 4.68 -3.42 -5.51
C PRO A 42 3.79 -2.24 -5.12
N VAL A 43 4.16 -1.47 -4.08
CA VAL A 43 3.42 -0.26 -3.68
C VAL A 43 3.61 0.85 -4.72
N GLN A 44 4.83 1.06 -5.22
CA GLN A 44 5.08 2.03 -6.30
C GLN A 44 4.35 1.64 -7.60
N ALA A 45 4.33 0.35 -7.94
CA ALA A 45 3.55 -0.15 -9.07
C ALA A 45 2.05 0.12 -8.91
N TYR A 46 1.51 -0.04 -7.69
CA TYR A 46 0.13 0.33 -7.39
C TYR A 46 -0.10 1.84 -7.56
N ILE A 47 0.77 2.68 -7.01
CA ILE A 47 0.64 4.14 -7.08
C ILE A 47 0.70 4.63 -8.54
N ALA A 48 1.62 4.08 -9.34
CA ALA A 48 1.71 4.38 -10.76
C ALA A 48 0.45 3.95 -11.54
N ALA A 49 -0.23 2.91 -11.06
CA ALA A 49 -1.46 2.39 -11.66
C ALA A 49 -2.74 3.10 -11.17
N MET A 50 -2.68 3.92 -10.11
CA MET A 50 -3.84 4.64 -9.58
C MET A 50 -4.39 5.61 -10.64
N PRO A 51 -5.72 5.64 -10.90
CA PRO A 51 -6.28 6.41 -12.01
C PRO A 51 -6.40 7.91 -11.68
N GLY A 52 -6.01 8.76 -12.64
CA GLY A 52 -6.19 10.22 -12.59
C GLY A 52 -5.51 10.86 -11.39
N TRP A 53 -6.19 11.79 -10.72
CA TRP A 53 -5.71 12.52 -9.54
C TRP A 53 -5.26 11.61 -8.38
N LYS A 54 -5.72 10.36 -8.36
CA LYS A 54 -5.43 9.42 -7.28
C LYS A 54 -3.95 9.03 -7.21
N SER A 55 -3.24 9.00 -8.35
CA SER A 55 -1.80 8.70 -8.35
C SER A 55 -1.00 9.78 -7.63
N ASP A 56 -1.36 11.04 -7.81
CA ASP A 56 -0.68 12.18 -7.17
C ASP A 56 -0.89 12.14 -5.65
N VAL A 57 -2.11 11.86 -5.20
CA VAL A 57 -2.42 11.64 -3.78
C VAL A 57 -1.69 10.41 -3.24
N GLY A 58 -1.63 9.32 -4.01
CA GLY A 58 -0.89 8.11 -3.64
C GLY A 58 0.60 8.37 -3.40
N ARG A 59 1.25 9.16 -4.27
CA ARG A 59 2.66 9.56 -4.11
C ARG A 59 2.89 10.41 -2.86
N ARG A 60 2.02 11.41 -2.62
CA ARG A 60 2.10 12.26 -1.42
C ARG A 60 1.91 11.45 -0.15
N LEU A 61 0.92 10.55 -0.13
CA LEU A 61 0.67 9.67 1.01
C LEU A 61 1.86 8.73 1.29
N ASP A 62 2.41 8.07 0.26
CA ASP A 62 3.55 7.16 0.45
C ASP A 62 4.79 7.88 0.97
N ALA A 63 5.09 9.07 0.44
CA ALA A 63 6.18 9.91 0.92
C ALA A 63 5.96 10.35 2.38
N LEU A 64 4.74 10.75 2.74
CA LEU A 64 4.36 11.12 4.09
C LEU A 64 4.49 9.95 5.07
N VAL A 65 4.02 8.75 4.70
CA VAL A 65 4.16 7.56 5.55
C VAL A 65 5.63 7.18 5.72
N THR A 66 6.41 7.17 4.64
CA THR A 66 7.82 6.79 4.65
C THR A 66 8.67 7.77 5.47
N SER A 67 8.37 9.06 5.42
CA SER A 67 9.06 10.08 6.22
C SER A 67 8.65 10.07 7.69
N THR A 68 7.40 9.74 7.99
CA THR A 68 6.88 9.67 9.37
C THR A 68 7.38 8.42 10.11
N VAL A 69 7.49 7.29 9.41
CA VAL A 69 7.90 6.00 9.99
C VAL A 69 9.12 5.48 9.22
N PRO A 70 10.35 5.85 9.64
CA PRO A 70 11.56 5.30 9.05
C PRO A 70 11.56 3.77 9.19
N ASN A 71 11.81 3.07 8.07
CA ASN A 71 11.72 1.60 7.96
C ASN A 71 10.31 1.01 7.99
N VAL A 72 9.28 1.78 7.59
CA VAL A 72 7.93 1.24 7.38
C VAL A 72 7.94 -0.02 6.51
N TYR A 73 7.26 -1.06 6.98
CA TYR A 73 7.06 -2.29 6.23
C TYR A 73 5.92 -2.09 5.22
N LYS A 74 6.20 -2.32 3.94
CA LYS A 74 5.27 -2.08 2.83
C LYS A 74 4.88 -3.39 2.15
N GLY A 75 3.69 -3.43 1.57
CA GLY A 75 3.32 -4.49 0.66
C GLY A 75 1.98 -4.25 -0.01
N VAL A 76 1.67 -5.07 -1.01
CA VAL A 76 0.34 -5.16 -1.61
C VAL A 76 -0.25 -6.51 -1.28
N LYS A 77 -1.47 -6.50 -0.74
CA LYS A 77 -2.27 -7.70 -0.50
C LYS A 77 -3.70 -7.45 -0.95
N TRP A 78 -4.33 -8.45 -1.57
CA TRP A 78 -5.68 -8.32 -2.13
C TRP A 78 -5.85 -7.04 -3.00
N ASN A 79 -4.84 -6.74 -3.82
CA ASN A 79 -4.77 -5.55 -4.67
C ASN A 79 -4.82 -4.21 -3.89
N SER A 80 -4.36 -4.16 -2.64
CA SER A 80 -4.37 -2.95 -1.81
C SER A 80 -3.01 -2.75 -1.14
N PRO A 81 -2.42 -1.55 -1.20
CA PRO A 81 -1.24 -1.23 -0.40
C PRO A 81 -1.53 -1.31 1.09
N LEU A 82 -0.57 -1.84 1.83
CA LEU A 82 -0.55 -1.91 3.28
C LEU A 82 0.79 -1.37 3.79
N TYR A 83 0.71 -0.65 4.91
CA TYR A 83 1.84 -0.12 5.66
C TYR A 83 1.79 -0.66 7.08
N GLY A 84 2.94 -1.04 7.61
CA GLY A 84 3.07 -1.77 8.86
C GLY A 84 4.44 -1.65 9.49
N ILE A 85 4.65 -2.43 10.55
CA ILE A 85 5.95 -2.66 11.17
C ILE A 85 6.27 -4.14 10.97
N GLU A 86 7.48 -4.43 10.50
CA GLU A 86 7.92 -5.80 10.27
C GLU A 86 7.82 -6.62 11.57
N GLY A 87 7.15 -7.77 11.52
CA GLY A 87 6.91 -8.62 12.69
C GLY A 87 5.71 -8.23 13.57
N ASP A 88 5.22 -6.98 13.53
CA ASP A 88 4.10 -6.51 14.35
C ASP A 88 2.79 -6.34 13.57
N GLY A 89 2.84 -6.34 12.24
CA GLY A 89 1.67 -6.34 11.36
C GLY A 89 1.37 -4.98 10.74
N TRP A 90 0.15 -4.82 10.25
CA TRP A 90 -0.25 -3.67 9.42
C TRP A 90 -1.00 -2.63 10.25
N PHE A 91 -0.69 -1.34 10.09
CA PHE A 91 -1.42 -0.27 10.78
C PHE A 91 -2.31 0.55 9.84
N LEU A 92 -1.98 0.59 8.53
CA LEU A 92 -2.70 1.36 7.52
C LEU A 92 -2.89 0.53 6.24
N GLY A 93 -4.09 0.59 5.66
CA GLY A 93 -4.38 0.10 4.31
C GLY A 93 -4.94 1.18 3.39
N VAL A 94 -4.66 1.07 2.09
CA VAL A 94 -5.11 2.02 1.05
C VAL A 94 -5.91 1.28 -0.01
N HIS A 95 -7.03 1.84 -0.45
CA HIS A 95 -7.83 1.26 -1.51
C HIS A 95 -8.48 2.34 -2.38
N CYS A 96 -8.37 2.20 -3.70
CA CYS A 96 -9.06 3.10 -4.63
C CYS A 96 -10.50 2.64 -4.85
N PHE A 97 -11.43 3.56 -4.62
CA PHE A 97 -12.80 3.46 -5.13
C PHE A 97 -12.98 4.44 -6.29
N ALA A 98 -14.04 4.29 -7.07
CA ALA A 98 -14.27 5.14 -8.24
C ALA A 98 -14.24 6.64 -7.85
N LYS A 99 -14.86 6.99 -6.71
CA LYS A 99 -15.06 8.37 -6.26
C LYS A 99 -14.09 8.88 -5.19
N TYR A 100 -13.31 8.02 -4.56
CA TYR A 100 -12.43 8.38 -3.44
C TYR A 100 -11.30 7.38 -3.24
N ILE A 101 -10.26 7.77 -2.51
CA ILE A 101 -9.29 6.86 -1.92
C ILE A 101 -9.70 6.61 -0.48
N LYS A 102 -9.77 5.34 -0.08
CA LYS A 102 -10.03 4.96 1.31
C LYS A 102 -8.72 4.65 2.02
N LEU A 103 -8.47 5.33 3.11
CA LEU A 103 -7.45 4.99 4.10
C LEU A 103 -8.12 4.24 5.25
N ALA A 104 -7.59 3.07 5.60
CA ALA A 104 -8.07 2.25 6.70
C ALA A 104 -7.02 2.18 7.80
N PHE A 105 -7.26 2.88 8.91
CA PHE A 105 -6.46 2.78 10.12
C PHE A 105 -7.01 1.65 10.97
N PHE A 106 -6.26 0.54 11.08
CA PHE A 106 -6.79 -0.69 11.69
C PHE A 106 -7.05 -0.57 13.20
N ARG A 107 -6.27 0.28 13.88
CA ARG A 107 -6.49 0.74 15.27
C ARG A 107 -7.01 2.18 15.33
N GLY A 108 -7.72 2.63 14.29
CA GLY A 108 -8.23 3.99 14.14
C GLY A 108 -9.06 4.53 15.31
N ALA A 109 -9.78 3.67 16.04
CA ALA A 109 -10.58 4.07 17.20
C ALA A 109 -9.72 4.53 18.41
N SER A 110 -8.43 4.22 18.41
CA SER A 110 -7.46 4.62 19.46
C SER A 110 -6.64 5.85 19.07
N LEU A 111 -6.88 6.44 17.90
CA LEU A 111 -6.18 7.65 17.45
C LEU A 111 -6.87 8.91 17.99
N SER A 112 -6.10 9.98 18.12
CA SER A 112 -6.57 11.30 18.56
C SER A 112 -6.15 12.38 17.56
N PRO A 113 -7.08 13.13 16.94
CA PRO A 113 -8.53 12.88 16.96
C PRO A 113 -8.88 11.53 16.31
N ILE A 114 -10.08 11.01 16.58
CA ILE A 114 -10.53 9.76 15.95
C ILE A 114 -10.87 10.04 14.47
N PRO A 115 -10.33 9.29 13.49
CA PRO A 115 -10.72 9.46 12.10
C PRO A 115 -12.23 9.26 11.90
N PRO A 116 -12.89 10.08 11.08
CA PRO A 116 -14.35 10.22 11.11
C PRO A 116 -15.13 9.00 10.55
N GLY A 117 -14.52 8.22 9.65
CA GLY A 117 -15.20 7.11 8.99
C GLY A 117 -15.36 5.89 9.90
N THR A 118 -16.59 5.40 10.06
CA THR A 118 -16.89 4.21 10.87
C THR A 118 -16.64 2.91 10.12
N SER A 119 -16.37 1.83 10.85
CA SER A 119 -16.20 0.48 10.31
C SER A 119 -17.07 -0.52 11.05
N LYS A 120 -17.40 -1.64 10.40
CA LYS A 120 -18.01 -2.80 11.06
C LYS A 120 -17.05 -3.44 12.07
N THR A 121 -15.75 -3.32 11.84
CA THR A 121 -14.72 -3.73 12.79
C THR A 121 -14.56 -2.63 13.85
N PRO A 122 -14.83 -2.91 15.14
CA PRO A 122 -14.92 -1.86 16.17
C PRO A 122 -13.70 -0.92 16.26
N GLN A 123 -12.50 -1.47 16.04
CA GLN A 123 -11.24 -0.75 16.17
C GLN A 123 -10.85 0.06 14.94
N THR A 124 -11.41 -0.26 13.77
CA THR A 124 -10.99 0.35 12.51
C THR A 124 -11.73 1.65 12.27
N ARG A 125 -11.02 2.66 11.75
CA ARG A 125 -11.63 3.89 11.22
C ARG A 125 -11.12 4.18 9.82
N TYR A 126 -11.95 4.87 9.06
CA TYR A 126 -11.66 5.25 7.68
C TYR A 126 -11.47 6.75 7.54
N VAL A 127 -10.61 7.13 6.61
CA VAL A 127 -10.58 8.46 6.00
C VAL A 127 -10.85 8.26 4.52
N HIS A 128 -11.77 9.03 3.95
CA HIS A 128 -11.99 9.06 2.51
C HIS A 128 -11.43 10.37 1.99
N ILE A 129 -10.54 10.28 1.01
CA ILE A 129 -10.03 11.43 0.29
C ILE A 129 -10.77 11.49 -1.04
N HIS A 130 -11.41 12.61 -1.32
CA HIS A 130 -12.13 12.88 -2.57
C HIS A 130 -11.31 13.78 -3.50
N GLU A 131 -11.76 13.87 -4.74
CA GLU A 131 -11.16 14.75 -5.73
C GLU A 131 -11.37 16.22 -5.33
N GLY A 132 -10.27 16.98 -5.28
CA GLY A 132 -10.31 18.39 -4.89
C GLY A 132 -10.23 18.63 -3.38
N ASP A 133 -10.21 17.58 -2.54
CA ASP A 133 -9.97 17.74 -1.11
C ASP A 133 -8.56 18.31 -0.87
N GLU A 134 -8.47 19.27 0.05
CA GLU A 134 -7.19 19.66 0.60
C GLU A 134 -6.71 18.58 1.57
N LEU A 135 -5.55 18.01 1.25
CA LEU A 135 -4.94 16.99 2.08
C LEU A 135 -4.29 17.65 3.31
N ASP A 136 -4.91 17.48 4.48
CA ASP A 136 -4.29 17.86 5.76
C ASP A 136 -3.14 16.89 6.08
N GLU A 137 -1.98 17.17 5.52
CA GLU A 137 -0.77 16.37 5.69
C GLU A 137 -0.29 16.35 7.14
N ALA A 138 -0.51 17.42 7.91
CA ALA A 138 -0.12 17.46 9.31
C ALA A 138 -0.94 16.46 10.13
N GLN A 139 -2.26 16.46 9.95
CA GLN A 139 -3.15 15.52 10.64
C GLN A 139 -2.91 14.07 10.19
N LEU A 140 -2.66 13.83 8.89
CA LEU A 140 -2.34 12.49 8.39
C LEU A 140 -1.02 11.96 8.94
N ALA A 141 0.02 12.79 8.99
CA ALA A 141 1.29 12.40 9.58
C ALA A 141 1.14 12.07 11.07
N ASP A 142 0.36 12.85 11.81
CA ASP A 142 0.06 12.58 13.21
C ASP A 142 -0.68 11.24 13.39
N TRP A 143 -1.72 10.96 12.59
CA TRP A 143 -2.40 9.66 12.62
C TRP A 143 -1.50 8.49 12.25
N VAL A 144 -0.65 8.64 11.23
CA VAL A 144 0.30 7.60 10.82
C VAL A 144 1.29 7.31 11.96
N LYS A 145 1.82 8.37 12.60
CA LYS A 145 2.73 8.23 13.73
C LYS A 145 2.06 7.48 14.88
N GLN A 146 0.87 7.90 15.29
CA GLN A 146 0.11 7.23 16.35
C GLN A 146 -0.19 5.77 15.99
N ALA A 147 -0.67 5.51 14.77
CA ALA A 147 -1.00 4.16 14.31
C ALA A 147 0.22 3.23 14.29
N SER A 148 1.40 3.74 13.95
CA SER A 148 2.66 2.97 13.94
C SER A 148 3.14 2.53 15.33
N GLN A 149 2.61 3.13 16.40
CA GLN A 149 2.95 2.82 17.79
C GLN A 149 1.96 1.85 18.45
N LEU A 150 0.90 1.46 17.73
CA LEU A 150 -0.13 0.54 18.21
C LEU A 150 0.08 -0.85 17.60
N PRO A 151 -0.35 -1.93 18.28
CA PRO A 151 -0.25 -3.27 17.73
C PRO A 151 -0.92 -3.40 16.37
N GLY A 152 -0.13 -3.83 15.38
CA GLY A 152 -0.58 -4.03 14.01
C GLY A 152 -1.66 -5.12 13.88
N GLU A 153 -2.38 -5.07 12.77
CA GLU A 153 -3.33 -6.10 12.39
C GLU A 153 -2.62 -7.24 11.65
N ARG A 154 -2.87 -8.48 12.09
CA ARG A 154 -2.31 -9.68 11.46
C ARG A 154 -3.23 -10.12 10.34
N MET A 155 -2.71 -10.08 9.12
CA MET A 155 -3.45 -10.38 7.90
C MET A 155 -2.66 -11.32 7.01
#